data_AF-A0A5J4QEC8-F1
#
_entry.id   AF-A0A5J4QEC8-F1
#
_cell.length_a   1.000
_cell.length_b   1.000
_cell.length_c   1.000
_cell.angle_alpha   90.00
_cell.angle_beta   90.00
_cell.angle_gamma   90.00
#
_symmetry.space_group_name_H-M   'P 1'
#
loop_
_entity.id
_entity.type
_entity.pdbx_description
1 polymer ?
#
loop_
_entity_poly.entity_id
_entity_poly.type
_entity_poly.pdbx_seq_one_letter_code
_entity_poly.pdbx_strand_id
1 'polypeptide(L)' 'MIQFTSRLKKEVDADIEQIESSEVSMISKSLEASHVLADAFSRLKAF' A
#
# COMPACT_ATOMS: atom_id res chain seq x y z
N MET A 1 17.57 2.73 -6.72
CA MET A 1 16.23 2.73 -7.32
C MET A 1 15.60 1.33 -7.36
N ILE A 2 16.13 0.36 -8.13
CA ILE A 2 15.48 -0.97 -8.30
C ILE A 2 15.25 -1.72 -6.98
N GLN A 3 16.23 -1.71 -6.07
CA GLN A 3 16.05 -2.35 -4.76
C GLN A 3 15.02 -1.63 -3.87
N PHE A 4 14.93 -0.30 -3.98
CA PHE A 4 13.97 0.49 -3.21
C PHE A 4 12.54 0.25 -3.71
N THR A 5 12.31 0.33 -5.02
CA THR A 5 10.99 0.08 -5.61
C THR A 5 10.54 -1.36 -5.42
N SER A 6 11.46 -2.34 -5.46
CA SER A 6 11.14 -3.74 -5.19
C SER A 6 10.75 -4.00 -3.73
N ARG A 7 11.42 -3.37 -2.77
CA ARG A 7 11.05 -3.44 -1.34
C ARG A 7 9.71 -2.76 -1.09
N LEU A 8 9.56 -1.53 -1.60
CA LEU A 8 8.32 -0.78 -1.45
C LEU A 8 7.12 -1.51 -2.05
N LYS A 9 7.29 -2.13 -3.22
CA LYS A 9 6.24 -2.97 -3.81
C LYS A 9 5.85 -4.14 -2.90
N LYS A 10 6.83 -4.85 -2.33
CA LYS A 10 6.55 -5.96 -1.40
C LYS A 10 5.82 -5.49 -0.14
N GLU A 11 6.20 -4.35 0.42
CA GLU A 11 5.52 -3.75 1.57
C GLU A 11 4.07 -3.41 1.22
N VAL A 12 3.85 -2.68 0.13
CA VAL A 12 2.51 -2.32 -0.34
C VAL A 12 1.65 -3.54 -0.62
N ASP A 13 2.17 -4.55 -1.32
CA ASP A 13 1.42 -5.77 -1.63
C ASP A 13 0.98 -6.49 -0.34
N ALA A 14 1.83 -6.55 0.69
CA ALA A 14 1.49 -7.15 1.99
C ALA A 14 0.44 -6.34 2.77
N ASP A 15 0.56 -5.01 2.78
CA ASP A 15 -0.41 -4.13 3.43
C ASP A 15 -1.80 -4.23 2.76
N ILE A 16 -1.83 -4.34 1.43
CA ILE A 16 -3.07 -4.53 0.67
C ILE A 16 -3.70 -5.90 0.98
N GLU A 17 -2.92 -6.99 1.02
CA GLU A 17 -3.42 -8.31 1.43
C GLU A 17 -4.03 -8.29 2.86
N GLN A 18 -3.42 -7.54 3.78
CA GLN A 18 -3.94 -7.38 5.13
C GLN A 18 -5.28 -6.61 5.15
N ILE A 19 -5.42 -5.58 4.32
CA ILE A 19 -6.66 -4.82 4.19
C ILE A 19 -7.76 -5.69 3.56
N GLU A 20 -7.43 -6.47 2.54
CA GLU A 20 -8.38 -7.36 1.86
C GLU A 20 -8.87 -8.49 2.78
N SER A 21 -7.99 -9.04 3.63
CA SER A 21 -8.33 -10.09 4.60
C SER A 21 -9.08 -9.59 5.84
N SER A 22 -9.11 -8.27 6.09
CA SER A 22 -9.84 -7.69 7.22
C SER A 22 -11.36 -7.80 7.06
N GLU A 23 -12.13 -7.96 8.14
CA GLU A 23 -13.60 -8.03 8.11
C GLU A 23 -14.30 -6.66 8.15
N VAL A 24 -13.64 -5.61 7.65
CA VAL A 24 -14.24 -4.27 7.52
C VAL A 24 -15.05 -4.11 6.24
N SER A 25 -15.90 -3.06 6.20
CA SER A 25 -16.71 -2.74 5.02
C SER A 25 -15.84 -2.54 3.79
N MET A 26 -16.37 -2.88 2.61
CA MET A 26 -15.65 -2.74 1.34
C MET A 26 -15.21 -1.29 1.08
N ILE A 27 -16.00 -0.30 1.52
CA ILE A 27 -15.65 1.12 1.43
C ILE A 27 -14.44 1.46 2.31
N SER A 28 -14.40 0.93 3.53
CA SER A 28 -13.28 1.11 4.46
C SER A 28 -12.00 0.50 3.89
N LYS A 29 -12.09 -0.71 3.32
CA LYS A 29 -10.96 -1.36 2.63
C LYS A 29 -10.43 -0.50 1.49
N SER A 30 -11.32 0.00 0.63
CA SER A 30 -10.92 0.86 -0.50
C SER A 30 -10.25 2.15 -0.04
N LEU A 31 -10.72 2.75 1.06
CA LEU A 31 -10.12 3.96 1.61
C LEU A 31 -8.73 3.69 2.20
N GLU A 32 -8.58 2.64 3.00
CA GLU A 32 -7.28 2.23 3.56
C GLU A 32 -6.27 1.89 2.46
N ALA A 33 -6.67 1.10 1.46
CA ALA A 33 -5.82 0.77 0.32
C ALA A 33 -5.37 2.03 -0.43
N SER A 34 -6.27 3.00 -0.59
CA SER A 34 -5.94 4.28 -1.22
C SER A 34 -4.90 5.08 -0.43
N HIS A 35 -4.98 5.06 0.91
CA HIS A 35 -3.98 5.69 1.77
C HIS A 35 -2.60 5.01 1.66
N VAL A 36 -2.55 3.67 1.68
CA VAL A 36 -1.31 2.90 1.52
C VAL A 36 -0.64 3.23 0.18
N LEU A 37 -1.41 3.28 -0.91
CA LEU A 37 -0.91 3.63 -2.23
C LEU A 37 -0.42 5.09 -2.31
N ALA A 38 -1.13 6.02 -1.68
CA ALA A 38 -0.74 7.43 -1.63
C ALA A 38 0.57 7.65 -0.86
N ASP A 39 0.76 6.93 0.26
CA ASP A 39 2.01 6.97 1.02
C ASP A 39 3.17 6.38 0.22
N ALA A 40 2.96 5.22 -0.42
CA ALA A 40 3.97 4.61 -1.28
C ALA A 40 4.37 5.54 -2.44
N PHE A 41 3.41 6.22 -3.06
CA PHE A 41 3.70 7.22 -4.09
C PHE A 41 4.50 8.42 -3.55
N SER A 42 4.17 8.89 -2.34
CA SER A 42 4.90 9.97 -1.67
C SER A 42 6.34 9.58 -1.37
N ARG A 43 6.56 8.35 -0.90
CA ARG A 43 7.88 7.75 -0.65
C ARG A 43 8.68 7.57 -1.95
N LEU A 44 8.04 7.21 -3.06
CA LEU A 44 8.68 7.16 -4.38
C LEU A 44 9.10 8.53 -4.88
N LYS A 45 8.30 9.58 -4.62
CA LYS A 45 8.61 10.95 -5.03
C LYS A 45 9.75 11.58 -4.21
N ALA A 46 9.89 11.16 -2.95
CA ALA A 46 10.94 11.64 -2.05
C ALA A 46 12.30 10.96 -2.26
N PHE A 47 12.33 9.82 -2.94
CA PHE A 47 13.54 9.08 -3.30
C PHE A 47 14.20 9.63 -4.57
#